data_AF-A0A060YB43-F1
#
_entry.id   AF-A0A060YB43-F1
#
_cell.length_a   1.000
_cell.length_b   1.000
_cell.length_c   1.000
_cell.angle_alpha   90.00
_cell.angle_beta   90.00
_cell.angle_gamma   90.00
#
_symmetry.space_group_name_H-M   'P 1'
#
loop_
_entity.id
_entity.type
_entity.pdbx_description
1 polymer ?
#
loop_
_entity_poly.entity_id
_entity_poly.type
_entity_poly.pdbx_seq_one_letter_code
_entity_poly.pdbx_strand_id
1 'polypeptide(L)'
;MSPVKACVICLDTPPYLSPENKLAFSQAARNNIYDKINKTNLLSVFPQMAGDPKHNNQLEQFILLAKNTKGPALITLIKQLLEAPGVYVFGEFLELPCIQQMSKGPNEGYSQLLNMFAYGTYHDYKAFKDTLPPLTETQKNKLRHLTIVNLAANMQVIPYSVLLKDLEVGSVRELEDLVIEAVYADVIRGKLDQCRQQLEVDACIGRDIRSQGMGRIASILTQWCGDCESMSASIEQEVGRVSHCRESHLKALQHIETEVGNIRRMMSATTSTSSQDMDPLGEQEGEGAMAGSGAERRQTPLQIISKAKSLNNQRH
;
A
#
# COMPACT_ATOMS: atom_id res chain seq x y z
N MET A 1 -3.45 11.43 14.50
CA MET A 1 -2.58 10.30 14.11
C MET A 1 -2.63 9.28 15.24
N SER A 2 -3.43 8.23 15.08
CA SER A 2 -3.47 7.13 16.05
C SER A 2 -2.25 6.23 15.86
N PRO A 3 -1.56 5.83 16.93
CA PRO A 3 -0.56 4.78 16.84
C PRO A 3 -1.28 3.45 16.60
N VAL A 4 -0.83 2.78 15.53
CA VAL A 4 -1.22 1.41 15.18
C VAL A 4 -0.96 0.52 16.40
N LYS A 5 -2.02 -0.05 16.97
CA LYS A 5 -1.95 -1.09 17.99
C LYS A 5 -1.14 -2.26 17.42
N ALA A 6 0.15 -2.31 17.76
CA ALA A 6 0.97 -3.49 17.56
C ALA A 6 0.26 -4.66 18.25
N CYS A 7 0.03 -5.73 17.49
CA CYS A 7 -0.63 -6.93 17.95
C CYS A 7 0.23 -7.59 19.04
N VAL A 8 -0.05 -7.26 20.30
CA VAL A 8 0.47 -7.91 21.50
C VAL A 8 -0.17 -9.29 21.59
N ILE A 9 0.29 -10.24 20.77
CA ILE A 9 -0.10 -11.66 20.89
C ILE A 9 1.14 -12.57 21.08
N CYS A 10 2.36 -12.05 20.92
CA CYS A 10 3.56 -12.90 20.98
C CYS A 10 4.30 -12.94 22.34
N LEU A 11 3.81 -12.27 23.39
CA LEU A 11 4.51 -12.24 24.69
C LEU A 11 3.96 -13.17 25.77
N ASP A 12 2.80 -13.79 25.57
CA ASP A 12 2.20 -14.72 26.56
C ASP A 12 2.11 -16.14 26.02
N THR A 13 3.25 -16.78 25.73
CA THR A 13 3.29 -18.25 25.67
C THR A 13 3.50 -18.78 27.08
N PRO A 14 2.52 -19.50 27.68
CA PRO A 14 2.64 -20.01 29.04
C PRO A 14 3.84 -20.99 29.14
N PRO A 15 4.61 -20.95 30.24
CA PRO A 15 5.90 -21.62 30.35
C PRO A 15 5.86 -23.17 30.41
N TYR A 16 4.72 -23.80 30.15
CA TYR A 16 4.53 -25.25 30.25
C TYR A 16 3.95 -25.85 28.97
N LEU A 17 4.70 -25.78 27.86
CA LEU A 17 4.39 -26.55 26.65
C LEU A 17 5.65 -27.24 26.14
N SER A 18 5.52 -28.55 25.93
CA SER A 18 6.57 -29.43 25.40
C SER A 18 7.08 -28.95 24.02
N PRO A 19 8.32 -29.28 23.61
CA PRO A 19 8.96 -28.78 22.40
C PRO A 19 8.12 -28.98 21.12
N GLU A 20 7.35 -30.07 21.05
CA GLU A 20 6.48 -30.42 19.93
C GLU A 20 5.31 -29.44 19.76
N ASN A 21 4.76 -28.92 20.87
CA ASN A 21 3.65 -27.98 20.85
C ASN A 21 4.08 -26.55 20.45
N LYS A 22 5.34 -26.18 20.67
CA LYS A 22 5.90 -24.87 20.25
C LYS A 22 6.07 -24.77 18.74
N LEU A 23 6.43 -25.89 18.08
CA LEU A 23 6.53 -25.97 16.62
C LEU A 23 5.13 -25.91 15.99
N ALA A 24 4.16 -26.62 16.55
CA ALA A 24 2.77 -26.61 16.09
C ALA A 24 2.13 -25.21 16.16
N PHE A 25 2.38 -24.45 17.24
CA PHE A 25 1.84 -23.09 17.39
C PHE A 25 2.47 -22.10 16.40
N SER A 26 3.78 -22.21 16.15
CA SER A 26 4.48 -21.40 15.14
C SER A 26 4.02 -21.73 13.71
N GLN A 27 3.76 -23.01 13.41
CA GLN A 27 3.25 -23.44 12.11
C GLN A 27 1.80 -22.95 11.91
N ALA A 28 0.96 -23.02 12.95
CA ALA A 28 -0.42 -22.54 12.93
C ALA A 28 -0.49 -21.02 12.73
N ALA A 29 0.37 -20.24 13.38
CA ALA A 29 0.46 -18.79 13.16
C ALA A 29 0.91 -18.45 11.74
N ARG A 30 1.88 -19.19 11.20
CA ARG A 30 2.37 -19.04 9.83
C ARG A 30 1.27 -19.35 8.80
N ASN A 31 0.55 -20.45 8.99
CA ASN A 31 -0.58 -20.84 8.13
C ASN A 31 -1.74 -19.85 8.21
N ASN A 32 -2.02 -19.24 9.37
CA ASN A 32 -3.08 -18.23 9.51
C ASN A 32 -2.72 -16.91 8.78
N ILE A 33 -1.44 -16.54 8.74
CA ILE A 33 -0.94 -15.40 7.97
C ILE A 33 -1.02 -15.68 6.46
N TYR A 34 -0.55 -16.84 6.00
CA TYR A 34 -0.68 -17.23 4.59
C TYR A 34 -2.13 -17.35 4.14
N ASP A 35 -3.02 -17.90 4.98
CA ASP A 35 -4.44 -18.04 4.68
C ASP A 35 -5.16 -16.67 4.70
N LYS A 36 -4.73 -15.72 5.54
CA LYS A 36 -5.21 -14.33 5.48
C LYS A 36 -4.74 -13.59 4.23
N ILE A 37 -3.47 -13.75 3.85
CA ILE A 37 -2.90 -13.14 2.64
C ILE A 37 -3.56 -13.70 1.38
N ASN A 38 -3.80 -15.01 1.30
CA ASN A 38 -4.52 -15.64 0.18
C ASN A 38 -6.04 -15.36 0.19
N LYS A 39 -6.66 -15.16 1.37
CA LYS A 39 -8.08 -14.76 1.47
C LYS A 39 -8.32 -13.29 1.11
N THR A 40 -7.33 -12.41 1.29
CA THR A 40 -7.26 -11.14 0.56
C THR A 40 -6.87 -11.43 -0.88
N ASN A 41 -7.84 -11.96 -1.62
CA ASN A 41 -7.77 -12.22 -3.04
C ASN A 41 -7.31 -10.93 -3.74
N LEU A 42 -6.02 -10.84 -4.11
CA LEU A 42 -5.45 -9.67 -4.79
C LEU A 42 -6.13 -9.41 -6.14
N LEU A 43 -6.84 -10.41 -6.69
CA LEU A 43 -7.70 -10.29 -7.87
C LEU A 43 -9.02 -9.55 -7.60
N SER A 44 -9.45 -9.39 -6.34
CA SER A 44 -10.63 -8.59 -5.98
C SER A 44 -10.31 -7.11 -5.77
N VAL A 45 -9.02 -6.77 -5.64
CA VAL A 45 -8.54 -5.38 -5.47
C VAL A 45 -8.41 -4.65 -6.81
N PHE A 46 -8.39 -5.38 -7.92
CA PHE A 46 -8.56 -4.81 -9.25
C PHE A 46 -10.04 -4.91 -9.64
N PRO A 47 -10.80 -3.80 -9.63
CA PRO A 47 -12.03 -3.75 -10.41
C PRO A 47 -11.66 -4.16 -11.82
N GLN A 48 -12.40 -5.12 -12.35
CA GLN A 48 -12.29 -5.62 -13.71
C GLN A 48 -12.47 -4.43 -14.66
N MET A 49 -11.37 -3.78 -15.05
CA MET A 49 -11.34 -2.62 -15.95
C MET A 49 -11.48 -3.04 -17.42
N ALA A 50 -12.30 -4.06 -17.67
CA ALA A 50 -12.77 -4.34 -19.01
C ALA A 50 -13.95 -3.39 -19.25
N GLY A 51 -13.73 -2.34 -20.04
CA GLY A 51 -14.81 -1.45 -20.47
C GLY A 51 -15.99 -2.26 -20.99
N ASP A 52 -17.21 -1.85 -20.62
CA ASP A 52 -18.42 -2.56 -21.00
C ASP A 52 -18.48 -2.81 -22.52
N PRO A 53 -18.74 -4.05 -22.98
CA PRO A 53 -18.66 -4.44 -24.39
C PRO A 53 -19.62 -3.69 -25.32
N LYS A 54 -20.57 -2.92 -24.77
CA LYS A 54 -21.51 -2.09 -25.54
C LYS A 54 -20.83 -0.87 -26.17
N HIS A 55 -19.85 -0.27 -25.51
CA HIS A 55 -19.22 0.97 -25.97
C HIS A 55 -18.22 0.74 -27.10
N ASN A 56 -17.49 -0.38 -27.07
CA ASN A 56 -16.57 -0.76 -28.14
C ASN A 56 -17.27 -0.99 -29.49
N ASN A 57 -18.50 -1.52 -29.47
CA ASN A 57 -19.24 -1.78 -30.70
C ASN A 57 -19.61 -0.47 -31.44
N GLN A 58 -19.92 0.61 -30.72
CA GLN A 58 -20.22 1.90 -31.36
C GLN A 58 -18.98 2.53 -31.99
N LEU A 59 -17.84 2.51 -31.29
CA LEU A 59 -16.60 3.04 -31.84
C LEU A 59 -16.15 2.26 -33.09
N GLU A 60 -16.23 0.92 -33.07
CA GLU A 60 -15.94 0.07 -34.22
C GLU A 60 -16.83 0.40 -35.44
N GLN A 61 -18.12 0.64 -35.21
CA GLN A 61 -19.05 1.07 -36.27
C GLN A 61 -18.63 2.41 -36.87
N PHE A 62 -18.26 3.39 -36.06
CA PHE A 62 -17.77 4.69 -36.53
C PHE A 62 -16.45 4.56 -37.30
N ILE A 63 -15.53 3.71 -36.85
CA ILE A 63 -14.26 3.44 -37.54
C ILE A 63 -14.52 2.80 -38.91
N LEU A 64 -15.43 1.83 -38.99
CA LEU A 64 -15.80 1.17 -40.25
C LEU A 64 -16.43 2.17 -41.24
N LEU A 65 -17.34 3.03 -40.77
CA LEU A 65 -17.93 4.10 -41.56
C LEU A 65 -16.86 5.09 -42.04
N ALA A 66 -15.92 5.48 -41.18
CA ALA A 66 -14.88 6.45 -41.51
C ALA A 66 -13.91 5.94 -42.58
N LYS A 67 -13.64 4.63 -42.63
CA LYS A 67 -12.79 4.02 -43.68
C LYS A 67 -13.38 4.19 -45.09
N ASN A 68 -14.71 4.17 -45.20
CA ASN A 68 -15.42 4.22 -46.47
C ASN A 68 -15.92 5.64 -46.82
N THR A 69 -15.77 6.60 -45.91
CA THR A 69 -16.34 7.95 -46.05
C THR A 69 -15.24 8.99 -46.30
N LYS A 70 -15.44 9.87 -47.29
CA LYS A 70 -14.49 10.96 -47.62
C LYS A 70 -15.22 12.30 -47.74
N GLY A 71 -14.48 13.40 -47.54
CA GLY A 71 -14.98 14.75 -47.78
C GLY A 71 -16.04 15.21 -46.77
N PRO A 72 -17.10 15.92 -47.19
CA PRO A 72 -18.10 16.50 -46.28
C PRO A 72 -18.80 15.49 -45.37
N ALA A 73 -19.01 14.26 -45.84
CA ALA A 73 -19.65 13.21 -45.05
C ALA A 73 -18.80 12.79 -43.84
N LEU A 74 -17.46 12.90 -43.92
CA LEU A 74 -16.56 12.65 -42.80
C LEU A 74 -16.74 13.69 -41.69
N ILE A 75 -17.01 14.95 -42.05
CA ILE A 75 -17.28 16.02 -41.08
C ILE A 75 -18.57 15.73 -40.32
N THR A 76 -19.62 15.30 -41.02
CA THR A 76 -20.88 14.89 -40.38
C THR A 76 -20.66 13.70 -39.44
N LEU A 77 -19.85 12.73 -39.86
CA LEU A 77 -19.48 11.59 -39.03
C LEU A 77 -18.72 12.00 -37.77
N ILE A 78 -17.79 12.96 -37.86
CA ILE A 78 -17.07 13.50 -36.69
C ILE A 78 -18.05 14.19 -35.73
N LYS A 79 -18.98 14.99 -36.24
CA LYS A 79 -20.00 15.63 -35.38
C LYS A 79 -20.84 14.60 -34.64
N GLN A 80 -21.27 13.55 -35.34
CA GLN A 80 -22.01 12.42 -34.74
C GLN A 80 -21.16 11.67 -33.71
N LEU A 81 -19.89 11.41 -33.99
CA LEU A 81 -18.95 10.76 -33.06
C LEU A 81 -18.75 11.60 -31.78
N LEU A 82 -18.60 12.91 -31.92
CA LEU A 82 -18.45 13.82 -30.79
C LEU A 82 -19.73 13.91 -29.95
N GLU A 83 -20.92 13.78 -30.56
CA GLU A 83 -22.21 13.76 -29.85
C GLU A 83 -22.58 12.37 -29.29
N ALA A 84 -21.97 11.30 -29.78
CA ALA A 84 -22.30 9.94 -29.37
C ALA A 84 -22.02 9.74 -27.86
N PRO A 85 -23.02 9.37 -27.05
CA PRO A 85 -22.81 9.05 -25.64
C PRO A 85 -21.98 7.77 -25.53
N GLY A 86 -21.10 7.70 -24.54
CA GLY A 86 -20.29 6.51 -24.26
C GLY A 86 -19.00 6.35 -25.08
N VAL A 87 -18.80 7.17 -26.13
CA VAL A 87 -17.53 7.20 -26.87
C VAL A 87 -16.63 8.30 -26.34
N TYR A 88 -15.70 7.98 -25.44
CA TYR A 88 -14.77 8.95 -24.83
C TYR A 88 -13.31 8.73 -25.24
N VAL A 89 -13.05 7.75 -26.10
CA VAL A 89 -11.74 7.39 -26.63
C VAL A 89 -11.74 7.66 -28.13
N PHE A 90 -10.76 8.43 -28.60
CA PHE A 90 -10.68 8.93 -29.97
C PHE A 90 -9.36 8.59 -30.66
N GLY A 91 -8.40 7.97 -29.97
CA GLY A 91 -7.05 7.67 -30.48
C GLY A 91 -7.09 6.82 -31.74
N GLU A 92 -7.83 5.72 -31.72
CA GLU A 92 -8.00 4.84 -32.89
C GLU A 92 -8.61 5.57 -34.10
N PHE A 93 -9.55 6.47 -33.84
CA PHE A 93 -10.19 7.27 -34.89
C PHE A 93 -9.22 8.32 -35.46
N LEU A 94 -8.37 8.90 -34.62
CA LEU A 94 -7.35 9.88 -35.01
C LEU A 94 -6.22 9.25 -35.85
N GLU A 95 -5.90 7.98 -35.62
CA GLU A 95 -4.90 7.24 -36.40
C GLU A 95 -5.34 6.90 -37.83
N LEU A 96 -6.62 7.07 -38.15
CA LEU A 96 -7.13 6.78 -39.49
C LEU A 96 -6.51 7.72 -40.54
N PRO A 97 -6.08 7.18 -41.71
CA PRO A 97 -5.41 7.96 -42.74
C PRO A 97 -6.32 9.03 -43.36
N CYS A 98 -7.64 8.82 -43.36
CA CYS A 98 -8.61 9.83 -43.82
C CYS A 98 -8.62 11.09 -42.93
N ILE A 99 -8.39 10.93 -41.62
CA ILE A 99 -8.31 12.05 -40.66
C ILE A 99 -6.96 12.75 -40.75
N GLN A 100 -5.86 11.99 -40.93
CA GLN A 100 -4.52 12.56 -41.14
C GLN A 100 -4.41 13.35 -42.45
N GLN A 101 -5.11 12.95 -43.50
CA GLN A 101 -5.18 13.74 -44.74
C GLN A 101 -6.01 15.01 -44.55
N MET A 102 -7.07 14.95 -43.74
CA MET A 102 -7.93 16.09 -43.44
C MET A 102 -7.21 17.18 -42.64
N SER A 103 -6.21 16.82 -41.81
CA SER A 103 -5.42 17.77 -41.04
C SER A 103 -4.56 18.70 -41.91
N LYS A 104 -4.31 18.36 -43.18
CA LYS A 104 -3.54 19.18 -44.13
C LYS A 104 -4.43 19.96 -45.10
N GLY A 105 -5.76 19.83 -44.98
CA GLY A 105 -6.73 20.39 -45.91
C GLY A 105 -7.50 21.58 -45.33
N PRO A 106 -8.49 22.10 -46.08
CA PRO A 106 -9.32 23.24 -45.65
C PRO A 106 -10.21 22.94 -44.42
N ASN A 107 -10.31 21.66 -44.01
CA ASN A 107 -11.08 21.21 -42.86
C ASN A 107 -10.20 20.94 -41.62
N GLU A 108 -9.03 21.57 -41.55
CA GLU A 108 -8.06 21.41 -40.46
C GLU A 108 -8.70 21.63 -39.07
N GLY A 109 -9.64 22.57 -38.95
CA GLY A 109 -10.32 22.88 -37.69
C GLY A 109 -11.03 21.68 -37.04
N TYR A 110 -11.57 20.73 -37.82
CA TYR A 110 -12.19 19.50 -37.27
C TYR A 110 -11.16 18.47 -36.81
N SER A 111 -9.98 18.42 -37.44
CA SER A 111 -8.87 17.56 -37.00
C SER A 111 -8.23 18.10 -35.71
N GLN A 112 -8.06 19.42 -35.61
CA GLN A 112 -7.64 20.07 -34.38
C GLN A 112 -8.68 19.84 -33.27
N LEU A 113 -9.97 19.96 -33.58
CA LEU A 113 -11.03 19.66 -32.62
C LEU A 113 -10.95 18.22 -32.10
N LEU A 114 -10.73 17.22 -32.96
CA LEU A 114 -10.59 15.84 -32.51
C LEU A 114 -9.35 15.65 -31.61
N ASN A 115 -8.23 16.29 -31.95
CA ASN A 115 -7.04 16.30 -31.10
C ASN A 115 -7.31 16.92 -29.71
N MET A 116 -8.20 17.92 -29.66
CA MET A 116 -8.62 18.55 -28.40
C MET A 116 -9.47 17.61 -27.55
N PHE A 117 -10.37 16.83 -28.14
CA PHE A 117 -11.13 15.82 -27.41
C PHE A 117 -10.25 14.66 -26.94
N ALA A 118 -9.27 14.24 -27.74
CA ALA A 118 -8.34 13.18 -27.35
C ALA A 118 -7.39 13.61 -26.20
N TYR A 119 -6.82 14.82 -26.28
CA TYR A 119 -5.70 15.22 -25.41
C TYR A 119 -5.85 16.55 -24.68
N GLY A 120 -6.77 17.42 -25.10
CA GLY A 120 -6.93 18.78 -24.57
C GLY A 120 -7.91 18.87 -23.40
N THR A 121 -8.16 20.09 -22.94
CA THR A 121 -9.14 20.41 -21.90
C THR A 121 -10.17 21.43 -22.38
N TYR A 122 -11.22 21.63 -21.60
CA TYR A 122 -12.24 22.65 -21.89
C TYR A 122 -11.64 24.08 -21.92
N HIS A 123 -10.69 24.37 -21.03
CA HIS A 123 -9.97 25.65 -21.04
C HIS A 123 -9.22 25.87 -22.37
N ASP A 124 -8.56 24.83 -22.89
CA ASP A 124 -7.87 24.90 -24.16
C ASP A 124 -8.85 25.19 -25.31
N TYR A 125 -10.05 24.58 -25.31
CA TYR A 125 -11.07 24.86 -26.34
C TYR A 125 -11.45 26.35 -26.37
N LYS A 126 -11.57 26.98 -25.20
CA LYS A 126 -11.87 28.42 -25.12
C LYS A 126 -10.74 29.28 -25.68
N ALA A 127 -9.49 28.91 -25.44
CA ALA A 127 -8.33 29.61 -26.00
C ALA A 127 -8.29 29.56 -27.54
N PHE A 128 -8.81 28.48 -28.14
CA PHE A 128 -8.85 28.27 -29.59
C PHE A 128 -10.24 28.52 -30.21
N LYS A 129 -11.13 29.22 -29.51
CA LYS A 129 -12.54 29.41 -29.94
C LYS A 129 -12.69 30.07 -31.32
N ASP A 130 -11.72 30.90 -31.71
CA ASP A 130 -11.74 31.60 -33.01
C ASP A 130 -11.27 30.73 -34.18
N THR A 131 -10.48 29.70 -33.90
CA THR A 131 -9.91 28.77 -34.90
C THR A 131 -10.76 27.51 -35.07
N LEU A 132 -11.49 27.12 -34.02
CA LEU A 132 -12.25 25.88 -33.97
C LEU A 132 -13.72 26.05 -34.39
N PRO A 133 -14.34 25.02 -34.99
CA PRO A 133 -15.78 25.02 -35.24
C PRO A 133 -16.60 25.19 -33.95
N PRO A 134 -17.79 25.82 -34.02
CA PRO A 134 -18.67 25.95 -32.86
C PRO A 134 -19.17 24.57 -32.40
N LEU A 135 -19.08 24.32 -31.09
CA LEU A 135 -19.55 23.09 -30.45
C LEU A 135 -21.01 23.23 -30.00
N THR A 136 -21.76 22.13 -30.12
CA THR A 136 -23.07 21.97 -29.48
C THR A 136 -22.93 21.81 -27.97
N GLU A 137 -23.98 22.10 -27.20
CA GLU A 137 -23.89 22.05 -25.73
C GLU A 137 -23.58 20.62 -25.23
N THR A 138 -24.10 19.60 -25.90
CA THR A 138 -23.78 18.19 -25.64
C THR A 138 -22.30 17.90 -25.81
N GLN A 139 -21.68 18.41 -26.89
CA GLN A 139 -20.23 18.26 -27.13
C GLN A 139 -19.41 19.01 -26.08
N LYS A 140 -19.86 20.20 -25.64
CA LYS A 140 -19.19 20.94 -24.55
C LYS A 140 -19.26 20.18 -23.24
N ASN A 141 -20.41 19.61 -22.87
CA ASN A 141 -20.56 18.79 -21.66
C ASN A 141 -19.64 17.57 -21.73
N LYS A 142 -19.52 16.93 -22.89
CA LYS A 142 -18.57 15.83 -23.09
C LYS A 142 -17.12 16.26 -22.89
N LEU A 143 -16.73 17.42 -23.41
CA LEU A 143 -15.38 17.96 -23.19
C LEU A 143 -15.14 18.35 -21.73
N ARG A 144 -16.16 18.87 -21.04
CA ARG A 144 -16.16 19.09 -19.59
C ARG A 144 -15.93 17.77 -18.85
N HIS A 145 -16.67 16.70 -19.17
CA HIS A 145 -16.45 15.37 -18.57
C HIS A 145 -15.01 14.87 -18.77
N LEU A 146 -14.46 14.98 -19.98
CA LEU A 146 -13.07 14.62 -20.28
C LEU A 146 -12.06 15.47 -19.50
N THR A 147 -12.40 16.73 -19.23
CA THR A 147 -11.58 17.61 -18.38
C THR A 147 -11.59 17.13 -16.93
N ILE A 148 -12.76 16.72 -16.41
CA ILE A 148 -12.85 16.13 -15.05
C ILE A 148 -12.01 14.85 -14.98
N VAL A 149 -12.06 13.98 -15.99
CA VAL A 149 -11.21 12.76 -16.05
C VAL A 149 -9.73 13.13 -16.04
N ASN A 150 -9.32 14.15 -16.78
CA ASN A 150 -7.94 14.62 -16.78
C ASN A 150 -7.50 15.17 -15.41
N LEU A 151 -8.40 15.81 -14.67
CA LEU A 151 -8.14 16.24 -13.29
C LEU A 151 -8.06 15.04 -12.34
N ALA A 152 -8.98 14.08 -12.47
CA ALA A 152 -9.02 12.85 -11.68
C ALA A 152 -7.76 11.99 -11.85
N ALA A 153 -7.16 12.00 -13.04
CA ALA A 153 -5.89 11.32 -13.29
C ALA A 153 -4.71 11.87 -12.46
N ASN A 154 -4.80 13.12 -11.99
CA ASN A 154 -3.76 13.77 -11.19
C ASN A 154 -4.14 13.90 -9.70
N MET A 155 -5.43 13.98 -9.38
CA MET A 155 -5.94 14.22 -8.04
C MET A 155 -7.14 13.32 -7.74
N GLN A 156 -7.05 12.49 -6.69
CA GLN A 156 -8.17 11.66 -6.23
C GLN A 156 -9.26 12.47 -5.52
N VAL A 157 -8.91 13.58 -4.88
CA VAL A 157 -9.85 14.47 -4.21
C VAL A 157 -9.78 15.84 -4.85
N ILE A 158 -10.82 16.21 -5.60
CA ILE A 158 -10.85 17.43 -6.40
C ILE A 158 -11.76 18.46 -5.73
N PRO A 159 -11.23 19.62 -5.31
CA PRO A 159 -12.06 20.70 -4.75
C PRO A 159 -13.00 21.31 -5.80
N TYR A 160 -14.20 21.71 -5.38
CA TYR A 160 -15.17 22.37 -6.26
C TYR A 160 -14.62 23.67 -6.85
N SER A 161 -13.76 24.40 -6.14
CA SER A 161 -13.12 25.61 -6.66
C SER A 161 -12.28 25.36 -7.92
N VAL A 162 -11.59 24.21 -7.99
CA VAL A 162 -10.81 23.80 -9.16
C VAL A 162 -11.75 23.42 -10.29
N LEU A 163 -12.79 22.62 -10.01
CA LEU A 163 -13.77 22.20 -11.01
C LEU A 163 -14.53 23.38 -11.61
N LEU A 164 -15.02 24.31 -10.78
CA LEU A 164 -15.73 25.51 -11.24
C LEU A 164 -14.84 26.37 -12.14
N LYS A 165 -13.55 26.48 -11.82
CA LYS A 165 -12.59 27.24 -12.62
C LYS A 165 -12.29 26.55 -13.96
N ASP A 166 -11.97 25.26 -13.95
CA ASP A 166 -11.49 24.55 -15.14
C ASP A 166 -12.62 24.18 -16.11
N LEU A 167 -13.85 24.00 -15.59
CA LEU A 167 -15.06 23.73 -16.39
C LEU A 167 -15.82 25.00 -16.78
N GLU A 168 -15.44 26.15 -16.18
CA GLU A 168 -16.11 27.45 -16.26
C GLU A 168 -17.62 27.36 -16.01
N VAL A 169 -17.98 26.73 -14.90
CA VAL A 169 -19.37 26.56 -14.48
C VAL A 169 -19.70 27.62 -13.44
N GLY A 170 -20.81 28.32 -13.63
CA GLY A 170 -21.20 29.45 -12.77
C GLY A 170 -21.88 29.05 -11.46
N SER A 171 -22.42 27.82 -11.39
CA SER A 171 -23.18 27.36 -10.23
C SER A 171 -22.73 25.97 -9.75
N VAL A 172 -22.77 25.77 -8.43
CA VAL A 172 -22.51 24.46 -7.83
C VAL A 172 -23.52 23.42 -8.31
N ARG A 173 -24.76 23.83 -8.57
CA ARG A 173 -25.82 22.93 -9.04
C ARG A 173 -25.51 22.35 -10.42
N GLU A 174 -25.13 23.22 -11.35
CA GLU A 174 -24.74 22.80 -12.71
C GLU A 174 -23.48 21.92 -12.67
N LEU A 175 -22.54 22.21 -11.77
CA LEU A 175 -21.38 21.35 -11.56
C LEU A 175 -21.78 19.95 -11.07
N GLU A 176 -22.64 19.87 -10.05
CA GLU A 176 -23.15 18.61 -9.52
C GLU A 176 -23.91 17.83 -10.60
N ASP A 177 -24.78 18.48 -11.37
CA ASP A 177 -25.53 17.86 -12.46
C ASP A 177 -24.56 17.30 -13.54
N LEU A 178 -23.49 18.01 -13.91
CA LEU A 178 -22.45 17.51 -14.84
C LEU A 178 -21.68 16.31 -14.27
N VAL A 179 -21.31 16.34 -12.99
CA VAL A 179 -20.63 15.20 -12.36
C VAL A 179 -21.57 14.00 -12.28
N ILE A 180 -22.85 14.21 -11.98
CA ILE A 180 -23.87 13.17 -12.00
C ILE A 180 -23.98 12.59 -13.42
N GLU A 181 -24.08 13.41 -14.47
CA GLU A 181 -24.09 12.93 -15.86
C GLU A 181 -22.85 12.07 -16.19
N ALA A 182 -21.65 12.49 -15.75
CA ALA A 182 -20.42 11.73 -15.95
C ALA A 182 -20.43 10.38 -15.22
N VAL A 183 -21.00 10.31 -14.02
CA VAL A 183 -21.16 9.05 -13.26
C VAL A 183 -22.19 8.13 -13.93
N TYR A 184 -23.31 8.68 -14.40
CA TYR A 184 -24.33 7.91 -15.12
C TYR A 184 -23.82 7.35 -16.46
N ALA A 185 -22.89 8.06 -17.11
CA ALA A 185 -22.20 7.60 -18.31
C ALA A 185 -21.02 6.64 -18.03
N ASP A 186 -20.81 6.24 -16.76
CA ASP A 186 -19.71 5.40 -16.28
C ASP A 186 -18.31 5.92 -16.65
N VAL A 187 -18.19 7.24 -16.81
CA VAL A 187 -16.92 7.92 -17.11
C VAL A 187 -16.08 8.05 -15.84
N ILE A 188 -16.76 8.31 -14.72
CA ILE A 188 -16.16 8.54 -13.40
C ILE A 188 -16.94 7.72 -12.38
N ARG A 189 -16.23 7.10 -11.45
CA ARG A 189 -16.77 6.47 -10.26
C ARG A 189 -16.23 7.21 -9.06
N GLY A 190 -17.13 7.70 -8.21
CA GLY A 190 -16.75 8.53 -7.08
C GLY A 190 -17.96 9.03 -6.30
N LYS A 191 -17.69 9.85 -5.29
CA LYS A 191 -18.69 10.43 -4.38
C LYS A 191 -18.54 11.93 -4.31
N LEU A 192 -19.67 12.61 -4.28
CA LEU A 192 -19.76 14.06 -4.06
C LEU A 192 -19.87 14.32 -2.55
N ASP A 193 -18.91 15.05 -1.98
CA ASP A 193 -19.00 15.59 -0.62
C ASP A 193 -19.33 17.07 -0.68
N GLN A 194 -20.62 17.38 -0.53
CA GLN A 194 -21.12 18.75 -0.56
C GLN A 194 -20.71 19.55 0.69
N CYS A 195 -20.49 18.90 1.84
CA CYS A 195 -20.10 19.58 3.09
C CYS A 195 -18.66 20.08 3.00
N ARG A 196 -17.77 19.28 2.41
CA ARG A 196 -16.36 19.64 2.21
C ARG A 196 -16.09 20.32 0.86
N GLN A 197 -17.12 20.44 0.01
CA GLN A 197 -17.05 20.98 -1.34
C GLN A 197 -15.98 20.28 -2.19
N GLN A 198 -16.00 18.94 -2.18
CA GLN A 198 -15.00 18.09 -2.82
C GLN A 198 -15.65 16.94 -3.57
N LEU A 199 -15.02 16.53 -4.67
CA LEU A 199 -15.33 15.32 -5.42
C LEU A 199 -14.25 14.29 -5.08
N GLU A 200 -14.64 13.18 -4.48
CA GLU A 200 -13.78 12.03 -4.23
C GLU A 200 -13.93 11.05 -5.41
N VAL A 201 -12.85 10.82 -6.15
CA VAL A 201 -12.84 9.94 -7.32
C VAL A 201 -12.16 8.62 -6.95
N ASP A 202 -12.91 7.53 -7.06
CA ASP A 202 -12.43 6.17 -6.83
C ASP A 202 -11.78 5.59 -8.08
N ALA A 203 -12.40 5.79 -9.25
CA ALA A 203 -11.88 5.35 -10.54
C ALA A 203 -12.40 6.25 -11.67
N CYS A 204 -11.68 6.32 -12.77
CA CYS A 204 -12.13 6.99 -13.99
C CYS A 204 -11.70 6.19 -15.22
N ILE A 205 -12.37 6.44 -16.34
CA ILE A 205 -11.95 5.87 -17.62
C ILE A 205 -10.56 6.37 -18.02
N GLY A 206 -9.83 5.55 -18.77
CA GLY A 206 -8.59 5.97 -19.42
C GLY A 206 -8.90 6.84 -20.63
N ARG A 207 -8.31 8.05 -20.67
CA ARG A 207 -8.32 8.89 -21.87
C ARG A 207 -7.15 8.52 -22.80
N ASP A 208 -7.20 8.98 -24.04
CA ASP A 208 -6.12 8.79 -25.01
C ASP A 208 -4.78 9.32 -24.52
N ILE A 209 -3.73 8.51 -24.70
CA ILE A 209 -2.36 8.81 -24.32
C ILE A 209 -1.55 9.03 -25.59
N ARG A 210 -0.81 10.15 -25.66
CA ARG A 210 0.14 10.37 -26.75
C ARG A 210 1.25 9.33 -26.67
N SER A 211 1.81 8.94 -27.81
CA SER A 211 2.95 7.99 -27.88
C SER A 211 4.13 8.38 -26.97
N GLN A 212 4.37 9.68 -26.77
CA GLN A 212 5.40 10.20 -25.85
C GLN A 212 5.11 9.93 -24.37
N GLY A 213 3.84 9.76 -23.98
CA GLY A 213 3.43 9.46 -22.61
C GLY A 213 3.63 8.00 -22.20
N MET A 214 3.82 7.09 -23.17
CA MET A 214 3.99 5.66 -22.91
C MET A 214 5.23 5.37 -22.04
N GLY A 215 6.34 6.06 -22.30
CA GLY A 215 7.57 5.92 -21.50
C GLY A 215 7.39 6.36 -20.05
N ARG A 216 6.57 7.40 -19.82
CA ARG A 216 6.24 7.86 -18.46
C ARG A 216 5.41 6.84 -17.70
N ILE A 217 4.42 6.22 -18.37
CA ILE A 217 3.59 5.16 -17.76
C ILE A 217 4.46 3.95 -17.39
N ALA A 218 5.31 3.50 -18.31
CA ALA A 218 6.24 2.40 -18.05
C ALA A 218 7.14 2.70 -16.86
N SER A 219 7.72 3.91 -16.80
CA SER A 219 8.56 4.35 -15.69
C SER A 219 7.82 4.33 -14.34
N ILE A 220 6.60 4.86 -14.27
CA ILE A 220 5.79 4.86 -13.04
C ILE A 220 5.47 3.43 -12.60
N LEU A 221 5.12 2.54 -13.53
CA LEU A 221 4.84 1.14 -13.21
C LEU A 221 6.09 0.40 -12.74
N THR A 222 7.24 0.62 -13.37
CA THR A 222 8.52 0.05 -12.92
C THR A 222 8.90 0.56 -11.54
N GLN A 223 8.73 1.86 -11.27
CA GLN A 223 8.99 2.43 -9.95
C GLN A 223 8.07 1.79 -8.91
N TRP A 224 6.77 1.67 -9.20
CA TRP A 224 5.82 1.06 -8.28
C TRP A 224 6.12 -0.41 -7.99
N CYS A 225 6.51 -1.20 -8.99
CA CYS A 225 7.01 -2.56 -8.78
C CYS A 225 8.24 -2.59 -7.88
N GLY A 226 9.21 -1.70 -8.13
CA GLY A 226 10.42 -1.58 -7.30
C GLY A 226 10.11 -1.20 -5.84
N ASP A 227 9.15 -0.30 -5.62
CA ASP A 227 8.68 0.06 -4.28
C ASP A 227 8.04 -1.14 -3.56
N CYS A 228 7.26 -1.95 -4.28
CA CYS A 228 6.64 -3.16 -3.74
C CYS A 228 7.68 -4.24 -3.40
N GLU A 229 8.68 -4.44 -4.25
CA GLU A 229 9.81 -5.34 -4.00
C GLU A 229 10.62 -4.87 -2.78
N SER A 230 10.88 -3.58 -2.67
CA SER A 230 11.60 -2.98 -1.53
C SER A 230 10.82 -3.16 -0.21
N MET A 231 9.51 -2.93 -0.24
CA MET A 231 8.64 -3.17 0.92
C MET A 231 8.62 -4.66 1.30
N SER A 232 8.52 -5.56 0.32
CA SER A 232 8.56 -7.01 0.56
C SER A 232 9.89 -7.44 1.18
N ALA A 233 11.01 -6.98 0.63
CA ALA A 233 12.35 -7.26 1.14
C ALA A 233 12.55 -6.73 2.57
N SER A 234 12.02 -5.54 2.87
CA SER A 234 12.06 -4.97 4.22
C SER A 234 11.28 -5.81 5.23
N ILE A 235 10.11 -6.34 4.85
CA ILE A 235 9.32 -7.25 5.68
C ILE A 235 10.08 -8.57 5.90
N GLU A 236 10.66 -9.14 4.85
CA GLU A 236 11.46 -10.37 4.95
C GLU A 236 12.68 -10.20 5.85
N GLN A 237 13.38 -9.06 5.76
CA GLN A 237 14.50 -8.73 6.63
C GLN A 237 14.06 -8.64 8.10
N GLU A 238 12.92 -7.99 8.38
CA GLU A 238 12.40 -7.86 9.74
C GLU A 238 11.98 -9.22 10.32
N VAL A 239 11.38 -10.09 9.50
CA VAL A 239 11.10 -11.49 9.87
C VAL A 239 12.40 -12.25 10.18
N GLY A 240 13.45 -12.06 9.37
CA GLY A 240 14.77 -12.64 9.61
C GLY A 240 15.39 -12.16 10.92
N ARG A 241 15.32 -10.85 11.20
CA ARG A 241 15.83 -10.23 12.43
C ARG A 241 15.12 -10.77 13.67
N VAL A 242 13.79 -10.87 13.64
CA VAL A 242 12.99 -11.43 14.73
C VAL A 242 13.32 -12.91 14.94
N SER A 243 13.46 -13.68 13.86
CA SER A 243 13.81 -15.10 13.93
C SER A 243 15.20 -15.31 14.54
N HIS A 244 16.19 -14.51 14.14
CA HIS A 244 17.55 -14.55 14.68
C HIS A 244 17.60 -14.16 16.16
N CYS A 245 16.91 -13.08 16.54
CA CYS A 245 16.80 -12.65 17.93
C CYS A 245 16.16 -13.74 18.79
N ARG A 246 15.08 -14.37 18.31
CA ARG A 246 14.43 -15.49 18.98
C ARG A 246 15.37 -16.67 19.17
N GLU A 247 16.13 -17.04 18.14
CA GLU A 247 17.08 -18.14 18.21
C GLU A 247 18.23 -17.86 19.19
N SER A 248 18.80 -16.65 19.16
CA SER A 248 19.83 -16.21 20.11
C SER A 248 19.31 -16.24 21.55
N HIS A 249 18.09 -15.75 21.77
CA HIS A 249 17.44 -15.78 23.08
C HIS A 249 17.23 -17.22 23.59
N LEU A 250 16.76 -18.13 22.73
CA LEU A 250 16.60 -19.54 23.07
C LEU A 250 17.94 -20.21 23.44
N LYS A 251 19.00 -19.93 22.70
CA LYS A 251 20.36 -20.42 23.00
C LYS A 251 20.86 -19.90 24.36
N ALA A 252 20.63 -18.63 24.67
CA ALA A 252 21.00 -18.04 25.96
C ALA A 252 20.22 -18.69 27.12
N LEU A 253 18.92 -18.93 26.96
CA LEU A 253 18.11 -19.63 27.97
C LEU A 253 18.61 -21.07 28.21
N GLN A 254 18.93 -21.80 27.14
CA GLN A 254 19.50 -23.15 27.25
C GLN A 254 20.84 -23.15 27.99
N HIS A 255 21.72 -22.19 27.68
CA HIS A 255 23.00 -22.04 28.38
C HIS A 255 22.81 -21.76 29.87
N ILE A 256 21.87 -20.88 30.23
CA ILE A 256 21.54 -20.61 31.63
C ILE A 256 21.02 -21.88 32.32
N GLU A 257 20.16 -22.66 31.65
CA GLU A 257 19.61 -23.90 32.19
C GLU A 257 20.70 -24.97 32.41
N THR A 258 21.63 -25.12 31.48
CA THR A 258 22.77 -26.04 31.64
C THR A 258 23.67 -25.65 32.80
N GLU A 259 23.96 -24.35 32.96
CA GLU A 259 24.79 -23.86 34.06
C GLU A 259 24.11 -24.04 35.42
N VAL A 260 22.81 -23.78 35.52
CA VAL A 260 22.03 -24.07 36.74
C VAL A 260 22.06 -25.57 37.05
N GLY A 261 21.97 -26.44 36.03
CA GLY A 261 22.10 -27.89 36.19
C GLY A 261 23.49 -28.32 36.65
N ASN A 262 24.55 -27.70 36.12
CA ASN A 262 25.93 -27.95 36.52
C ASN A 262 26.18 -27.54 37.98
N ILE A 263 25.73 -26.35 38.39
CA ILE A 263 25.81 -25.86 39.76
C ILE A 263 25.06 -26.80 40.71
N ARG A 264 23.84 -27.20 40.36
CA ARG A 264 23.04 -28.15 41.17
C ARG A 264 23.81 -29.46 41.39
N ARG A 265 24.43 -30.03 40.33
CA ARG A 265 25.23 -31.26 40.44
C ARG A 265 26.46 -31.09 41.33
N MET A 266 27.18 -29.97 41.21
CA MET A 266 28.33 -29.67 42.08
C MET A 266 27.90 -29.55 43.56
N MET A 267 26.81 -28.84 43.84
CA MET A 267 26.29 -28.70 45.20
C MET A 267 25.88 -30.05 45.80
N SER A 268 25.24 -30.92 45.03
CA SER A 268 24.90 -32.29 45.46
C SER A 268 26.14 -33.11 45.78
N ALA A 269 27.20 -33.02 44.95
CA ALA A 269 28.43 -33.77 45.13
C ALA A 269 29.24 -33.32 46.37
N THR A 270 29.29 -32.02 46.67
CA THR A 270 29.97 -31.49 47.87
C THR A 270 29.25 -31.86 49.17
N THR A 271 27.94 -32.03 49.12
CA THR A 271 27.12 -32.42 50.29
C THR A 271 27.33 -33.89 50.68
N SER A 272 27.64 -34.77 49.73
CA SER A 272 27.95 -36.19 49.99
C SER A 272 29.38 -36.43 50.51
N THR A 273 30.32 -35.50 50.38
CA THR A 273 31.70 -35.65 50.91
C THR A 273 31.85 -35.18 52.35
N SER A 274 30.86 -34.49 52.93
CA SER A 274 30.92 -33.95 54.29
C SER A 274 30.18 -34.82 55.34
N SER A 275 29.88 -36.07 55.00
CA SER A 275 29.07 -36.98 55.84
C SER A 275 29.80 -38.26 56.26
N GLN A 276 31.09 -38.18 56.57
CA GLN A 276 31.81 -39.21 57.34
C GLN A 276 32.65 -38.49 58.41
N ASP A 277 32.19 -38.59 59.65
CA ASP A 277 32.89 -38.44 60.94
C ASP A 277 32.02 -37.68 61.94
N MET A 278 31.10 -38.41 62.54
CA MET A 278 30.53 -38.10 63.85
C MET A 278 30.59 -39.38 64.68
N ASP A 279 31.63 -39.48 65.50
CA ASP A 279 31.70 -40.45 66.61
C ASP A 279 31.67 -39.66 67.93
N PRO A 280 30.93 -40.11 68.98
CA PRO A 280 30.67 -39.30 70.15
C PRO A 280 31.64 -39.56 71.32
N LEU A 281 31.99 -38.45 72.01
CA LEU A 281 32.27 -38.29 73.45
C LEU A 281 33.35 -39.17 74.14
N GLY A 282 34.37 -38.49 74.66
CA GLY A 282 35.25 -38.96 75.74
C GLY A 282 36.11 -37.83 76.31
N GLU A 283 35.92 -37.52 77.59
CA GLU A 283 36.59 -36.46 78.38
C GLU A 283 38.07 -36.76 78.66
N GLN A 284 38.97 -35.76 78.60
CA GLN A 284 39.96 -35.49 79.65
C GLN A 284 40.76 -34.18 79.46
N GLU A 285 41.13 -33.61 80.61
CA GLU A 285 41.73 -32.30 80.87
C GLU A 285 43.19 -32.15 80.41
N GLY A 286 43.64 -30.90 80.24
CA GLY A 286 45.06 -30.55 80.10
C GLY A 286 45.31 -29.09 79.68
N GLU A 287 45.79 -28.28 80.62
CA GLU A 287 46.12 -26.86 80.50
C GLU A 287 47.21 -26.54 79.46
N GLY A 288 47.17 -25.33 78.89
CA GLY A 288 48.31 -24.75 78.16
C GLY A 288 47.96 -23.54 77.29
N ALA A 289 48.16 -22.33 77.81
CA ALA A 289 48.00 -21.07 77.09
C ALA A 289 49.19 -20.77 76.15
N MET A 290 48.93 -20.32 74.92
CA MET A 290 49.61 -19.15 74.32
C MET A 290 48.95 -18.68 73.01
N ALA A 291 48.99 -17.37 72.82
CA ALA A 291 48.30 -16.57 71.82
C ALA A 291 48.89 -16.62 70.40
N GLY A 292 48.06 -16.33 69.39
CA GLY A 292 48.54 -15.98 68.05
C GLY A 292 47.49 -15.91 66.95
N SER A 293 46.99 -14.69 66.69
CA SER A 293 46.73 -14.08 65.37
C SER A 293 45.70 -14.69 64.38
N GLY A 294 44.77 -13.82 63.93
CA GLY A 294 44.28 -13.81 62.54
C GLY A 294 42.81 -14.17 62.32
N ALA A 295 41.87 -13.28 62.70
CA ALA A 295 40.47 -13.38 62.32
C ALA A 295 40.23 -12.86 60.89
N GLU A 296 40.36 -13.72 59.86
CA GLU A 296 39.81 -13.44 58.53
C GLU A 296 38.45 -14.14 58.36
N ARG A 297 37.41 -13.33 58.53
CA ARG A 297 36.00 -13.70 58.40
C ARG A 297 35.68 -14.02 56.93
N ARG A 298 35.75 -15.31 56.54
CA ARG A 298 35.24 -15.80 55.26
C ARG A 298 33.75 -15.47 55.13
N GLN A 299 33.39 -14.59 54.19
CA GLN A 299 32.00 -14.31 53.84
C GLN A 299 31.41 -15.49 53.07
N THR A 300 30.21 -15.91 53.45
CA THR A 300 29.49 -16.99 52.78
C THR A 300 28.86 -16.51 51.45
N PRO A 301 28.67 -17.40 50.46
CA PRO A 301 28.14 -17.04 49.13
C PRO A 301 26.78 -16.32 49.12
N LEU A 302 26.02 -16.40 50.21
CA LEU A 302 24.72 -15.74 50.35
C LEU A 302 24.82 -14.21 50.51
N GLN A 303 25.97 -13.67 50.93
CA GLN A 303 26.13 -12.21 51.04
C GLN A 303 26.44 -11.53 49.70
N ILE A 304 27.05 -12.23 48.73
CA ILE A 304 27.36 -11.69 47.40
C ILE A 304 26.07 -11.50 46.57
N ILE A 305 25.11 -12.41 46.70
CA ILE A 305 23.82 -12.35 45.99
C ILE A 305 22.95 -11.18 46.47
N SER A 306 23.02 -10.81 47.76
CA SER A 306 22.29 -9.66 48.29
C SER A 306 22.80 -8.31 47.74
N LYS A 307 24.10 -8.21 47.46
CA LYS A 307 24.72 -6.98 46.95
C LYS A 307 24.46 -6.75 45.45
N ALA A 308 24.32 -7.82 44.66
CA ALA A 308 23.96 -7.74 43.24
C ALA A 308 22.49 -7.31 43.02
N LYS A 309 21.56 -7.73 43.90
CA LYS A 309 20.15 -7.30 43.84
C LYS A 309 19.94 -5.82 44.17
N SER A 310 20.79 -5.22 45.01
CA SER A 310 20.68 -3.80 45.36
C SER A 310 21.17 -2.85 44.25
N LEU A 311 22.07 -3.30 43.37
CA LEU A 311 22.63 -2.47 42.28
C LEU A 311 21.71 -2.40 41.05
N ASN A 312 20.82 -3.37 40.85
CA ASN A 312 19.89 -3.38 39.70
C ASN A 312 18.61 -2.56 39.94
N ASN A 313 18.37 -2.06 41.17
CA ASN A 313 17.18 -1.28 41.52
C ASN A 313 17.44 0.24 41.57
N GLN A 314 18.61 0.70 41.10
CA GLN A 314 19.00 2.11 41.00
C GLN A 314 19.21 2.59 39.54
N ARG A 315 18.79 1.80 38.56
CA ARG A 315 18.70 2.20 37.15
C ARG A 315 17.26 2.08 36.65
N HIS A 316 16.42 2.94 37.20
CA HIS A 316 15.19 3.41 36.58
C HIS A 316 15.13 4.93 36.75
#